data_AF-A0A251VTK7-F1
#
_entry.id   AF-A0A251VTK7-F1
#
_cell.length_a   1.000
_cell.length_b   1.000
_cell.length_c   1.000
_cell.angle_alpha   90.00
_cell.angle_beta   90.00
_cell.angle_gamma   90.00
#
_symmetry.space_group_name_H-M   'P 1'
#
loop_
_entity.id
_entity.type
_entity.pdbx_description
1 polymer ?
#
loop_
_entity_poly.entity_id
_entity_poly.type
_entity_poly.pdbx_seq_one_letter_code
_entity_poly.pdbx_strand_id
1 'polypeptide(L)' 'MYNSISVVIFHFSWKMQSDVWGSISDQGVVTHITGGNFAQSSITINGWLRDFLWAQASQVIQSYGWSSRTGKVLRF' A
#
# COMPACT_ATOMS: atom_id res chain seq x y z
N MET A 1 12.73 13.72 15.34
CA MET A 1 11.33 13.26 15.52
C MET A 1 10.70 12.88 14.18
N TYR A 2 10.61 13.79 13.19
CA TYR A 2 10.07 13.52 11.85
C TYR A 2 10.56 12.21 11.21
N ASN A 3 11.88 12.07 11.03
CA ASN A 3 12.47 10.90 10.35
C ASN A 3 12.05 9.55 10.98
N SER A 4 12.16 9.45 12.31
CA SER A 4 11.81 8.22 13.04
C SER A 4 10.33 7.86 12.90
N ILE A 5 9.43 8.84 13.09
CA ILE A 5 7.98 8.58 12.99
C ILE A 5 7.58 8.24 11.55
N SER A 6 8.16 8.91 10.55
CA SER A 6 7.89 8.60 9.14
C SER A 6 8.23 7.14 8.80
N VAL A 7 9.39 6.64 9.25
CA VAL A 7 9.78 5.24 9.00
C VAL A 7 8.85 4.26 9.71
N VAL A 8 8.40 4.55 10.93
CA VAL A 8 7.42 3.70 11.64
C VAL A 8 6.08 3.63 10.90
N ILE A 9 5.59 4.76 10.40
CA ILE A 9 4.32 4.79 9.65
C ILE A 9 4.47 4.05 8.31
N PHE A 10 5.59 4.22 7.60
CA PHE A 10 5.86 3.50 6.36
C PHE A 10 5.94 1.99 6.58
N HIS A 11 6.64 1.57 7.64
CA HIS A 11 6.68 0.17 8.05
C HIS A 11 5.29 -0.40 8.33
N PHE A 12 4.48 0.30 9.12
CA PHE A 12 3.10 -0.11 9.40
C PHE A 12 2.28 -0.24 8.12
N SER A 13 2.28 0.78 7.26
CA SER A 13 1.51 0.78 6.01
C SER A 13 1.85 -0.41 5.11
N TRP A 14 3.14 -0.66 4.89
CA TRP A 14 3.57 -1.71 3.99
C TRP A 14 3.32 -3.10 4.59
N LYS A 15 3.65 -3.31 5.88
CA LYS A 15 3.44 -4.60 6.54
C LYS A 15 1.97 -5.01 6.54
N MET A 16 1.07 -4.05 6.80
CA MET A 16 -0.37 -4.32 6.80
C MET A 16 -0.87 -4.66 5.39
N GLN A 17 -0.50 -3.91 4.35
CA GLN A 17 -0.94 -4.20 2.99
C GLN A 17 -0.34 -5.49 2.40
N SER A 18 0.87 -5.85 2.81
CA SER A 18 1.56 -7.03 2.30
C SER A 18 1.08 -8.32 2.93
N ASP A 19 0.88 -8.33 4.26
CA ASP A 19 0.80 -9.58 5.01
C ASP A 19 -0.46 -9.69 5.88
N VAL A 20 -1.32 -8.66 5.93
CA VAL A 20 -2.50 -8.65 6.80
C VAL A 20 -3.78 -8.34 6.03
N TRP A 21 -3.83 -7.19 5.37
CA TRP A 21 -4.99 -6.75 4.60
C TRP A 21 -5.03 -7.42 3.23
N GLY A 22 -6.24 -7.77 2.81
CA GLY A 22 -6.51 -8.50 1.58
C GLY A 22 -7.98 -8.89 1.49
N SER A 23 -8.36 -9.50 0.38
CA SER A 23 -9.65 -10.15 0.21
C SER A 23 -9.54 -11.65 0.52
N ILE A 24 -10.66 -12.24 0.92
CA ILE A 24 -10.78 -13.67 1.16
C ILE A 24 -11.67 -14.24 0.05
N SER A 25 -11.20 -15.27 -0.64
CA SER A 25 -12.01 -15.97 -1.65
C SER A 25 -13.05 -16.89 -1.00
N ASP A 26 -14.04 -17.35 -1.76
CA ASP A 26 -15.05 -18.31 -1.29
C ASP A 26 -14.44 -19.65 -0.81
N GLN A 27 -13.19 -19.93 -1.20
CA GLN A 27 -12.43 -21.10 -0.76
C GLN A 27 -11.55 -20.84 0.48
N GLY A 28 -11.66 -19.65 1.09
CA GLY A 28 -10.89 -19.25 2.27
C GLY A 28 -9.45 -18.82 1.99
N VAL A 29 -9.05 -18.66 0.72
CA VAL A 29 -7.70 -18.22 0.36
C VAL A 29 -7.60 -16.70 0.49
N VAL A 30 -6.62 -16.23 1.26
CA VAL A 30 -6.35 -14.80 1.43
C VAL A 30 -5.46 -14.29 0.30
N THR A 31 -5.92 -13.26 -0.40
CA THR A 31 -5.13 -12.52 -1.39
C THR A 31 -4.80 -11.15 -0.84
N HIS A 32 -3.57 -10.98 -0.36
CA HIS A 32 -3.07 -9.71 0.18
C HIS A 32 -2.92 -8.64 -0.91
N ILE A 33 -3.06 -7.37 -0.53
CA ILE A 33 -3.05 -6.22 -1.46
C ILE A 33 -1.75 -6.18 -2.27
N THR A 34 -0.60 -6.44 -1.64
CA THR A 34 0.71 -6.49 -2.33
C THR A 34 1.32 -7.89 -2.38
N GLY A 35 0.53 -8.93 -2.11
CA GLY A 35 0.92 -10.33 -2.32
C GLY A 35 2.16 -10.80 -1.53
N GLY A 36 2.34 -10.35 -0.28
CA GLY A 36 3.44 -10.85 0.57
C GLY A 36 4.83 -10.32 0.21
N ASN A 37 4.94 -9.24 -0.57
CA ASN A 37 6.23 -8.71 -1.04
C ASN A 37 7.13 -8.12 0.07
N PHE A 38 6.61 -7.87 1.27
CA PHE A 38 7.37 -7.28 2.38
C PHE A 38 8.57 -8.14 2.80
N ALA A 39 8.46 -9.47 2.80
CA ALA A 39 9.51 -10.37 3.29
C ALA A 39 10.85 -10.23 2.54
N GLN A 40 10.81 -10.01 1.23
CA GLN A 40 12.00 -9.95 0.39
C GLN A 40 12.38 -8.52 -0.03
N SER A 41 11.40 -7.63 -0.17
CA SER A 41 11.66 -6.26 -0.63
C SER A 41 12.03 -5.31 0.52
N SER A 42 11.51 -5.50 1.73
CA SER A 42 11.77 -4.56 2.85
C SER A 42 13.20 -4.61 3.41
N ILE A 43 13.97 -5.66 3.11
CA ILE A 43 15.36 -5.80 3.56
C ILE A 43 16.37 -4.95 2.77
N THR A 44 15.94 -4.32 1.67
CA THR A 44 16.80 -3.44 0.85
C THR A 44 16.17 -2.06 0.68
N ILE A 45 16.99 -1.00 0.71
CA ILE A 45 16.52 0.38 0.45
C ILE A 45 15.87 0.51 -0.94
N ASN A 46 16.39 -0.22 -1.92
CA ASN A 46 15.81 -0.22 -3.27
C ASN A 46 14.39 -0.82 -3.28
N GLY A 47 14.11 -1.84 -2.46
CA GLY A 47 12.75 -2.37 -2.32
C GLY A 47 11.79 -1.35 -1.70
N TRP A 48 12.21 -0.56 -0.72
CA TRP A 48 11.41 0.55 -0.19
C TRP A 48 11.11 1.61 -1.26
N LEU A 49 12.05 1.90 -2.15
CA LEU A 49 11.84 2.86 -3.23
C LEU A 49 10.90 2.32 -4.31
N ARG A 50 11.16 1.11 -4.82
CA ARG A 50 10.42 0.54 -5.96
C ARG A 50 9.05 0.00 -5.55
N ASP A 51 9.02 -0.89 -4.56
CA ASP A 51 7.84 -1.71 -4.29
C ASP A 51 6.87 -1.05 -3.30
N PHE A 52 7.35 -0.07 -2.54
CA PHE A 52 6.52 0.74 -1.64
C PHE A 52 6.27 2.14 -2.19
N LEU A 53 7.27 3.03 -2.18
CA LEU A 53 7.07 4.44 -2.52
C LEU A 53 6.58 4.64 -3.96
N TRP A 54 7.26 4.03 -4.94
CA TRP A 54 6.92 4.18 -6.34
C TRP A 54 5.60 3.48 -6.70
N ALA A 55 5.46 2.20 -6.33
CA ALA A 55 4.27 1.42 -6.66
C ALA A 55 2.99 2.00 -6.04
N GLN A 56 3.02 2.38 -4.75
CA GLN A 56 1.84 2.88 -4.04
C GLN A 56 1.52 4.36 -4.34
N ALA A 57 2.48 5.15 -4.84
CA ALA A 57 2.21 6.52 -5.27
C ALA A 57 1.36 6.62 -6.55
N SER A 58 1.19 5.52 -7.30
CA SER A 58 0.42 5.49 -8.55
C SER A 58 -1.00 6.04 -8.39
N GLN A 59 -1.69 5.65 -7.31
CA GLN A 59 -3.07 6.08 -7.02
C GLN A 59 -3.17 7.59 -6.81
N VAL A 60 -2.20 8.20 -6.11
CA VAL A 60 -2.22 9.65 -5.85
C VAL A 60 -1.82 10.45 -7.09
N ILE A 61 -0.83 9.99 -7.85
CA ILE A 61 -0.38 10.68 -9.07
C ILE A 61 -1.49 10.68 -10.14
N GLN A 62 -2.23 9.58 -10.27
CA GLN A 62 -3.30 9.47 -11.27
C GLN A 62 -4.64 10.04 -10.80
N SER A 63 -4.70 10.63 -9.61
CA SER A 63 -5.95 11.09 -8.98
C SER A 63 -6.57 12.35 -9.62
N TYR A 64 -5.85 13.08 -10.48
CA TYR A 64 -6.28 14.38 -11.01
C TYR A 64 -7.63 14.39 -11.74
N GLY A 65 -8.06 13.24 -12.31
CA GLY A 65 -9.33 13.08 -13.01
C GLY A 65 -10.40 12.25 -12.27
N TRP A 66 -10.16 11.83 -11.02
CA TRP A 66 -11.00 10.90 -10.27
C TRP A 66 -11.56 11.52 -8.97
N SER A 67 -12.61 10.91 -8.40
CA SER A 67 -13.30 11.38 -7.18
C SER A 67 -12.40 11.49 -5.93
N SER A 68 -11.15 11.03 -5.98
CA SER A 68 -10.20 11.14 -4.87
C SER A 68 -9.89 12.59 -4.46
N ARG A 69 -10.31 13.59 -5.25
CA ARG A 69 -10.19 15.02 -4.97
C ARG A 69 -11.39 15.64 -4.23
N THR A 70 -12.55 14.99 -4.22
CA THR A 70 -13.80 15.53 -3.69
C THR A 70 -14.50 14.45 -2.89
N GLY A 71 -14.69 14.69 -1.59
CA GLY A 71 -15.40 13.76 -0.71
C GLY A 71 -16.70 13.27 -1.33
N LYS A 72 -16.89 11.95 -1.33
CA LYS A 72 -18.11 11.21 -1.72
C LYS A 72 -18.91 11.85 -2.87
N VAL A 73 -18.66 11.40 -4.10
CA VAL A 73 -19.76 11.23 -5.05
C VAL A 73 -19.93 9.74 -5.28
N LEU A 74 -20.89 9.17 -4.54
CA LEU A 74 -21.53 7.91 -4.89
C LEU A 74 -21.87 7.93 -6.38
N ARG A 75 -21.32 7.01 -7.15
CA ARG A 75 -21.94 6.56 -8.38
C ARG A 75 -22.13 5.05 -8.27
N PHE A 76 -23.36 4.68 -8.58
CA PHE A 76 -24.03 3.38 -8.47
C PHE A 76 -23.16 2.17 -8.82
#